data_AF-A0A533XCJ0-F1
#
_entry.id   AF-A0A533XCJ0-F1
#
_cell.length_a   1.000
_cell.length_b   1.000
_cell.length_c   1.000
_cell.angle_alpha   90.00
_cell.angle_beta   90.00
_cell.angle_gamma   90.00
#
_symmetry.space_group_name_H-M   'P 1'
#
loop_
_entity.id
_entity.type
_entity.pdbx_description
1 polymer ?
#
loop_
_entity_poly.entity_id
_entity_poly.type
_entity_poly.pdbx_seq_one_letter_code
_entity_poly.pdbx_strand_id
1 'polypeptide(L)'
;MSQFWGQEEVLEGYLAAFRGRSLRDEQRYKRAWVFLFPEARLNALTPTALEQIRGKMAELRRSPQTINRYVGFLRRVLNKAVRDGQLAVNPITKIKMFKEPLGKTIPTVTKTGTVRAGQ
;
A
#
# COMPACT_ATOMS: atom_id res chain seq x y z
N MET A 1 -4.84 -3.30 31.34
CA MET A 1 -5.71 -2.53 30.41
C MET A 1 -5.31 -2.88 28.99
N SER A 2 -6.16 -3.61 28.27
CA SER A 2 -5.88 -3.95 26.86
C SER A 2 -6.25 -2.72 26.01
N GLN A 3 -5.27 -1.88 25.66
CA GLN A 3 -5.50 -0.74 24.76
C GLN A 3 -5.82 -1.27 23.37
N PHE A 4 -7.10 -1.29 23.02
CA PHE A 4 -7.54 -1.59 21.67
C PHE A 4 -7.62 -0.29 20.87
N TRP A 5 -6.59 -0.03 20.08
CA TRP A 5 -6.52 1.14 19.20
C TRP A 5 -7.57 1.04 18.07
N GLY A 6 -8.30 2.13 17.86
CA GLY A 6 -9.17 2.27 16.71
C GLY A 6 -8.35 2.45 15.44
N GLN A 7 -8.79 1.87 14.31
CA GLN A 7 -8.06 2.09 13.05
C GLN A 7 -8.02 3.57 12.65
N GLU A 8 -9.07 4.34 12.97
CA GLU A 8 -9.15 5.75 12.58
C GLU A 8 -8.12 6.58 13.34
N GLU A 9 -8.01 6.36 14.65
CA GLU A 9 -7.00 6.99 15.50
C GLU A 9 -5.59 6.72 14.97
N VAL A 10 -5.30 5.48 14.58
CA VAL A 10 -3.98 5.09 14.03
C VAL A 10 -3.72 5.75 12.67
N LEU A 11 -4.74 5.81 11.81
CA LEU A 11 -4.67 6.50 10.52
C LEU A 11 -4.42 8.00 10.72
N GLU A 12 -5.07 8.63 11.69
CA GLU A 12 -4.89 10.04 12.03
C GLU A 12 -3.51 10.31 12.61
N GLY A 13 -3.05 9.50 13.56
CA GLY A 13 -1.70 9.61 14.11
C GLY A 13 -0.61 9.45 13.04
N TYR A 14 -0.84 8.60 12.03
CA TYR A 14 0.04 8.52 10.87
C TYR A 14 -0.02 9.80 10.02
N LEU A 15 -1.20 10.32 9.69
CA LEU A 15 -1.35 11.53 8.89
C LEU A 15 -0.76 12.77 9.58
N ALA A 16 -0.91 12.89 10.90
CA ALA A 16 -0.33 13.98 11.68
C ALA A 16 1.22 13.97 11.63
N ALA A 17 1.83 12.78 11.59
CA ALA A 17 3.26 12.60 11.46
C ALA A 17 3.75 12.56 10.00
N PHE A 18 2.84 12.60 9.01
CA PHE A 18 3.21 12.45 7.61
C PHE A 18 3.99 13.68 7.12
N ARG A 19 5.12 13.45 6.45
CA ARG A 19 6.00 14.48 5.87
C ARG A 19 6.38 14.17 4.42
N GLY A 20 5.61 13.31 3.74
CA GLY A 20 5.89 12.90 2.36
C GLY A 20 5.29 13.83 1.30
N ARG A 21 5.41 13.43 0.03
CA ARG A 21 5.15 14.30 -1.13
C ARG A 21 3.70 14.71 -1.37
N SER A 22 2.71 13.89 -0.99
CA SER A 22 1.29 14.17 -1.30
C SER A 22 0.36 13.79 -0.14
N LEU A 23 0.09 14.75 0.75
CA LEU A 23 -0.89 14.56 1.82
C LEU A 23 -2.31 14.31 1.28
N ARG A 24 -2.64 14.90 0.12
CA ARG A 24 -3.93 14.71 -0.55
C ARG A 24 -4.18 13.24 -0.87
N ASP A 25 -3.18 12.54 -1.40
CA ASP A 25 -3.31 11.12 -1.72
C ASP A 25 -3.43 10.28 -0.45
N GLU A 26 -2.64 10.57 0.58
CA GLU A 26 -2.73 9.87 1.87
C GLU A 26 -4.11 10.04 2.51
N GLN A 27 -4.70 11.24 2.45
CA GLN A 27 -6.08 11.46 2.90
C GLN A 27 -7.10 10.68 2.07
N ARG A 28 -6.93 10.62 0.74
CA ARG A 28 -7.79 9.81 -0.13
C ARG A 28 -7.72 8.33 0.26
N TYR A 29 -6.53 7.82 0.57
CA TYR A 29 -6.36 6.45 1.04
C TYR A 29 -7.00 6.24 2.42
N LYS A 30 -6.82 7.16 3.38
CA LYS A 30 -7.52 7.11 4.70
C LYS A 30 -9.03 6.92 4.48
N ARG A 31 -9.67 7.80 3.70
CA ARG A 31 -11.13 7.77 3.48
C ARG A 31 -11.60 6.43 2.91
N ALA A 32 -10.86 5.87 1.97
CA ALA A 32 -11.21 4.58 1.40
C ALA A 32 -11.10 3.44 2.42
N TRP A 33 -10.06 3.45 3.27
CA TRP A 33 -9.91 2.42 4.30
C TRP A 33 -10.95 2.53 5.42
N VAL A 34 -11.26 3.75 5.87
CA VAL A 34 -12.36 3.99 6.82
C VAL A 34 -13.72 3.56 6.24
N PHE A 35 -13.94 3.75 4.93
CA PHE A 35 -15.15 3.29 4.27
C PHE A 35 -15.23 1.76 4.15
N LEU A 36 -14.11 1.09 3.83
CA LEU A 36 -14.06 -0.37 3.65
C LEU A 36 -14.17 -1.13 4.97
N PHE A 37 -13.75 -0.49 6.05
CA PHE A 37 -13.83 -1.00 7.39
C PHE A 37 -14.41 0.12 8.25
N PRO A 38 -15.73 0.29 8.38
CA PRO A 38 -16.26 1.16 9.41
C PRO A 38 -16.01 0.49 10.78
N GLU A 39 -15.55 1.25 11.77
CA GLU A 39 -15.43 0.82 13.18
C GLU A 39 -14.54 -0.39 13.47
N ALA A 40 -13.79 -0.88 12.48
CA ALA A 40 -12.82 -1.94 12.68
C ALA A 40 -11.72 -1.49 13.65
N ARG A 41 -11.44 -2.36 14.60
CA ARG A 41 -10.25 -2.25 15.44
C ARG A 41 -9.02 -2.63 14.64
N LEU A 42 -7.87 -2.13 15.07
CA LEU A 42 -6.60 -2.40 14.40
C LEU A 42 -6.28 -3.91 14.31
N ASN A 43 -6.74 -4.70 15.28
CA ASN A 43 -6.61 -6.16 15.29
C ASN A 43 -7.55 -6.90 14.30
N ALA A 44 -8.60 -6.24 13.82
CA ALA A 44 -9.50 -6.79 12.80
C ALA A 44 -8.85 -6.78 11.40
N LEU A 45 -7.76 -6.02 11.21
CA LEU A 45 -6.94 -6.01 10.00
C LEU A 45 -6.07 -7.28 9.90
N THR A 46 -6.71 -8.44 9.92
CA THR A 46 -6.03 -9.73 9.76
C THR A 46 -5.53 -9.91 8.33
N PRO A 47 -4.50 -10.75 8.09
CA PRO A 47 -4.05 -11.06 6.74
C PRO A 47 -5.21 -11.52 5.84
N THR A 48 -6.10 -12.37 6.36
CA THR A 48 -7.28 -12.86 5.64
C THR A 48 -8.21 -11.72 5.21
N ALA A 49 -8.52 -10.77 6.10
CA ALA A 49 -9.36 -9.62 5.77
C ALA A 49 -8.72 -8.73 4.69
N LEU A 50 -7.41 -8.55 4.76
CA LEU A 50 -6.65 -7.78 3.76
C LEU A 50 -6.62 -8.47 2.39
N GLU A 51 -6.52 -9.81 2.34
CA GLU A 51 -6.62 -10.56 1.10
C GLU A 51 -8.02 -10.50 0.49
N GLN A 52 -9.07 -10.58 1.31
CA GLN A 52 -10.45 -10.44 0.84
C GLN A 52 -10.69 -9.07 0.19
N ILE A 53 -10.17 -7.99 0.77
CA ILE A 53 -10.26 -6.65 0.17
C ILE A 53 -9.46 -6.54 -1.11
N ARG A 54 -8.28 -7.16 -1.15
CA ARG A 54 -7.50 -7.25 -2.39
C ARG A 54 -8.32 -7.92 -3.50
N GLY A 55 -9.04 -9.00 -3.17
CA GLY A 55 -9.98 -9.68 -4.08
C GLY A 55 -11.11 -8.76 -4.53
N LYS A 56 -11.82 -8.12 -3.60
CA LYS A 56 -12.92 -7.18 -3.91
C LYS A 56 -12.46 -6.00 -4.77
N MET A 57 -11.28 -5.43 -4.52
CA MET A 57 -10.75 -4.35 -5.36
C MET A 57 -10.42 -4.82 -6.78
N ALA A 58 -9.96 -6.06 -6.94
CA ALA A 58 -9.72 -6.65 -8.25
C ALA A 58 -11.04 -6.93 -8.99
N GLU A 59 -12.08 -7.41 -8.31
CA GLU A 59 -13.43 -7.57 -8.85
C GLU A 59 -14.02 -6.25 -9.34
N LEU A 60 -13.76 -5.15 -8.61
CA LEU A 60 -14.11 -3.78 -9.01
C LEU A 60 -13.26 -3.21 -10.16
N ARG A 61 -12.50 -4.06 -10.87
CA ARG A 61 -11.65 -3.73 -12.02
C ARG A 61 -10.64 -2.60 -11.74
N ARG A 62 -10.19 -2.45 -10.48
CA ARG A 62 -9.09 -1.53 -10.17
C ARG A 62 -7.79 -2.08 -10.77
N SER A 63 -6.95 -1.19 -11.31
CA SER A 63 -5.66 -1.61 -11.84
C SER A 63 -4.77 -2.16 -10.73
N PRO A 64 -3.91 -3.17 -11.00
CA PRO A 64 -2.95 -3.69 -10.03
C PRO A 64 -2.13 -2.60 -9.33
N GLN A 65 -1.71 -1.58 -10.10
CA GLN A 65 -0.98 -0.43 -9.58
C GLN A 65 -1.82 0.37 -8.57
N THR A 66 -3.11 0.56 -8.85
CA THR A 66 -4.01 1.26 -7.92
C THR A 66 -4.08 0.47 -6.62
N ILE A 67 -4.35 -0.83 -6.70
CA ILE A 67 -4.45 -1.69 -5.51
C ILE A 67 -3.14 -1.68 -4.71
N ASN A 68 -1.99 -1.76 -5.38
CA ASN A 68 -0.68 -1.69 -4.74
C ASN A 68 -0.46 -0.34 -4.02
N ARG A 69 -0.97 0.78 -4.55
CA ARG A 69 -0.90 2.08 -3.85
C ARG A 69 -1.72 2.09 -2.55
N TYR A 70 -2.95 1.56 -2.58
CA TYR A 70 -3.80 1.43 -1.39
C TYR A 70 -3.19 0.51 -0.33
N VAL A 71 -2.70 -0.66 -0.75
CA VAL A 71 -2.03 -1.63 0.14
C VAL A 71 -0.71 -1.07 0.67
N GLY A 72 0.05 -0.36 -0.17
CA GLY A 72 1.31 0.29 0.20
C GLY A 72 1.12 1.40 1.23
N PHE A 73 0.03 2.18 1.12
CA PHE A 73 -0.38 3.13 2.16
C PHE A 73 -0.60 2.42 3.49
N LEU A 74 -1.42 1.38 3.51
CA LEU A 74 -1.74 0.66 4.74
C LEU A 74 -0.49 0.02 5.36
N ARG A 75 0.46 -0.44 4.53
CA ARG A 75 1.75 -0.96 5.02
C ARG A 75 2.54 0.09 5.79
N ARG A 76 2.57 1.35 5.33
CA ARG A 76 3.26 2.44 6.03
C ARG A 76 2.59 2.77 7.36
N VAL A 77 1.26 2.84 7.38
CA VAL A 77 0.47 3.09 8.58
C VAL A 77 0.74 2.01 9.63
N LEU A 78 0.60 0.72 9.25
CA LEU A 78 0.78 -0.39 10.18
C LEU A 78 2.24 -0.54 10.65
N ASN A 79 3.22 -0.23 9.80
CA ASN A 79 4.61 -0.17 10.22
C ASN A 79 4.84 0.92 11.27
N LYS A 80 4.20 2.09 11.13
CA LYS A 80 4.26 3.13 12.16
C LYS A 80 3.61 2.66 13.46
N ALA A 81 2.41 2.06 13.37
CA ALA A 81 1.71 1.53 14.52
C ALA A 81 2.54 0.48 15.30
N VAL A 82 3.29 -0.38 14.60
CA VAL A 82 4.23 -1.30 15.25
C VAL A 82 5.37 -0.56 15.95
N ARG A 83 5.97 0.45 15.31
CA ARG A 83 7.03 1.26 15.94
C ARG A 83 6.55 2.01 17.19
N ASP A 84 5.30 2.47 17.16
CA ASP A 84 4.68 3.20 18.27
C ASP A 84 4.16 2.25 19.37
N GLY A 85 4.33 0.92 19.22
CA GLY A 85 3.88 -0.07 20.20
C GLY A 85 2.38 -0.36 20.17
N GLN A 86 1.65 0.16 19.19
CA GLN A 86 0.20 -0.06 19.02
C GLN A 86 -0.13 -1.44 18.46
N LEU A 87 0.80 -2.06 17.74
CA LEU A 87 0.73 -3.43 17.24
C LEU A 87 2.01 -4.19 17.59
N ALA A 88 1.84 -5.46 17.98
CA ALA A 88 2.98 -6.36 18.15
C ALA A 88 3.65 -6.71 16.80
N VAL A 89 2.84 -6.96 15.76
CA VAL A 89 3.31 -7.41 14.44
C VAL A 89 2.47 -6.77 13.35
N ASN A 90 3.10 -6.44 12.22
CA ASN A 90 2.38 -5.92 11.06
C ASN A 90 1.73 -7.08 10.25
N PRO A 91 0.39 -7.18 10.20
CA PRO A 91 -0.31 -8.26 9.49
C PRO A 91 -0.16 -8.19 7.96
N ILE A 92 0.16 -7.02 7.39
CA ILE A 92 0.26 -6.83 5.93
C ILE A 92 1.54 -7.41 5.32
N THR A 93 2.48 -7.83 6.16
CA THR A 93 3.75 -8.44 5.74
C THR A 93 3.51 -9.77 5.01
N LYS A 94 2.41 -10.47 5.35
CA LYS A 94 1.99 -11.72 4.71
C LYS A 94 1.28 -11.51 3.37
N ILE A 95 0.95 -10.28 3.00
CA ILE A 95 0.19 -9.97 1.79
C ILE A 95 1.14 -9.74 0.62
N LYS A 96 1.03 -10.59 -0.41
CA LYS A 96 1.72 -10.41 -1.69
C LYS A 96 1.06 -9.26 -2.48
N MET A 97 1.89 -8.35 -2.99
CA MET A 97 1.47 -7.30 -3.94
C MET A 97 1.17 -7.92 -5.30
N PHE A 98 0.28 -7.30 -6.07
CA PHE A 98 0.05 -7.75 -7.44
C PHE A 98 1.28 -7.45 -8.29
N LYS A 99 1.60 -8.36 -9.23
CA LYS A 99 2.62 -8.10 -10.25
C LYS A 99 2.13 -6.91 -11.09
N GLU A 100 2.87 -5.80 -11.00
CA GLU A 100 2.68 -4.69 -11.92
C GLU A 100 3.26 -5.09 -13.28
N PRO A 101 2.55 -4.85 -14.40
CA PRO A 101 3.19 -4.95 -15.70
C PRO A 101 4.37 -3.98 -15.71
N LEU A 102 5.54 -4.44 -16.17
CA LEU A 102 6.70 -3.57 -16.32
C LEU A 102 6.26 -2.38 -17.18
N GLY A 103 6.17 -1.20 -16.56
CA GLY A 103 5.89 0.03 -17.29
C GLY A 103 6.89 0.13 -18.41
N LYS A 104 6.40 0.46 -19.63
CA LYS A 104 7.15 0.59 -20.88
C LYS A 104 8.63 0.87 -20.59
N THR A 105 9.47 -0.17 -20.68
CA THR A 105 10.90 0.02 -20.81
C THR A 105 11.05 0.86 -22.06
N ILE A 106 11.39 2.14 -21.91
CA ILE A 106 11.90 2.90 -23.03
C ILE A 106 13.13 2.08 -23.44
N PRO A 107 13.17 1.46 -24.64
CA PRO A 107 14.36 0.75 -25.03
C PRO A 107 15.48 1.79 -24.99
N THR A 108 16.40 1.63 -24.05
CA THR A 108 17.64 2.38 -24.05
C THR A 108 18.28 2.02 -25.37
N VAL A 109 18.27 2.95 -26.32
CA VAL A 109 19.03 2.82 -27.57
C VAL A 109 20.48 2.79 -27.12
N THR A 110 21.02 1.60 -26.90
CA THR A 110 22.45 1.39 -26.74
C THR A 110 23.08 1.78 -28.05
N LYS A 111 23.63 2.99 -28.09
CA LYS A 111 24.53 3.46 -29.13
C LYS A 111 25.79 2.60 -29.07
N THR A 112 25.73 1.40 -29.64
CA THR A 112 26.92 0.60 -29.92
C THR A 112 27.14 0.70 -31.42
N GLY A 113 27.98 1.68 -31.77
CA GLY A 113 28.58 1.70 -33.09
C GLY A 113 29.36 0.42 -33.31
N THR A 114 29.17 -0.19 -34.48
CA THR A 114 30.20 -0.99 -35.13
C THR A 114 30.00 -0.79 -36.63
N VAL A 115 30.78 0.15 -37.16
CA VAL A 115 31.20 0.09 -38.56
C VAL A 115 32.05 -1.17 -38.72
N ARG A 116 31.64 -2.08 -39.60
CA ARG A 116 32.56 -2.98 -40.27
C ARG A 116 32.28 -2.97 -41.75
N ALA A 117 33.29 -2.52 -42.47
CA ALA A 117 33.46 -2.65 -43.90
C ALA A 117 33.58 -4.13 -44.31
N GLY A 118 33.25 -4.38 -45.59
CA GLY A 118 33.56 -5.63 -46.30
C GLY A 118 32.32 -6.31 -46.84
N GLN A 119 31.91 -6.01 -48.06
CA GLN A 119 32.50 -6.56 -49.29
C GLN A 119 32.31 -5.57 -50.44
#